data_AF-A0AAN2A1J8-F1
#
_entry.id   AF-A0AAN2A1J8-F1
#
_cell.length_a   1.000
_cell.length_b   1.000
_cell.length_c   1.000
_cell.angle_alpha   90.00
_cell.angle_beta   90.00
_cell.angle_gamma   90.00
#
_symmetry.space_group_name_H-M   'P 1'
#
loop_
_entity.id
_entity.type
_entity.pdbx_description
1 polymer ?
#
loop_
_entity_poly.entity_id
_entity_poly.type
_entity_poly.pdbx_seq_one_letter_code
_entity_poly.pdbx_strand_id
1 'polypeptide(L)'
;MSGFQELIDAEFEHNNDGEEFVANVYYGVFDADGFPTAFYCSSLHGATVPADATIITDEQWKEFVDNAGFRKWVDGEVVEYAPPVAPEPATVVYSVDLWSRMTDAEANQVGAEMEQQPFRIRRIFESAGSYRSNHELWPLLQQIATTLFGAERAGEILAPSAVAP
;
A
#
# COMPACT_ATOMS: atom_id res chain seq x y z
N MET A 1 3.36 45.50 -13.78
CA MET A 1 3.23 44.50 -14.85
C MET A 1 4.59 44.35 -15.54
N SER A 2 5.54 43.64 -14.94
CA SER A 2 6.94 43.61 -15.43
C SER A 2 7.72 42.33 -15.09
N GLY A 3 7.04 41.23 -14.72
CA GLY A 3 7.70 39.93 -14.47
C GLY A 3 7.08 38.74 -15.21
N PHE A 4 5.99 38.96 -15.95
CA PHE A 4 5.30 37.94 -16.74
C PHE A 4 5.81 37.87 -18.19
N GLN A 5 6.59 38.87 -18.63
CA GLN A 5 7.13 38.94 -19.99
C GLN A 5 8.56 38.38 -20.09
N GLU A 6 9.33 38.34 -19.00
CA GLU A 6 10.71 37.81 -18.98
C GLU A 6 10.79 36.28 -18.88
N LEU A 7 9.70 35.59 -18.53
CA LEU A 7 9.59 34.11 -18.61
C LEU A 7 8.92 33.64 -19.90
N ILE A 8 8.42 34.57 -20.72
CA ILE A 8 8.00 34.34 -22.12
C ILE A 8 9.14 34.81 -23.05
N ASP A 9 10.38 34.77 -22.58
CA ASP A 9 11.52 34.62 -23.48
C ASP A 9 11.53 33.14 -23.85
N ALA A 10 10.75 32.82 -24.89
CA ALA A 10 10.60 31.49 -25.43
C ALA A 10 11.99 30.86 -25.66
N GLU A 11 12.30 29.78 -24.94
CA GLU A 11 13.29 28.83 -25.42
C GLU A 11 12.72 28.25 -26.73
N PHE A 12 13.15 28.81 -27.86
CA PHE A 12 12.84 28.28 -29.17
C PHE A 12 13.66 27.01 -29.37
N GLU A 13 13.01 25.85 -29.28
CA GLU A 13 13.62 24.60 -29.70
C GLU A 13 13.76 24.60 -31.23
N HIS A 14 14.96 24.30 -31.71
CA HIS A 14 15.24 24.17 -33.13
C HIS A 14 15.10 22.69 -33.51
N ASN A 15 14.18 22.40 -34.42
CA ASN A 15 14.17 21.09 -35.07
C ASN A 15 15.39 20.95 -36.01
N ASN A 16 15.71 19.71 -36.43
CA ASN A 16 16.85 19.42 -37.32
C ASN A 16 16.84 20.19 -38.65
N ASP A 17 15.71 20.81 -39.01
CA ASP A 17 15.51 21.60 -40.24
C ASP A 17 15.61 23.13 -40.00
N GLY A 18 15.88 23.59 -38.77
CA GLY A 18 16.09 25.01 -38.44
C GLY A 18 14.82 25.86 -38.31
N GLU A 19 13.64 25.24 -38.21
CA GLU A 19 12.38 25.93 -37.93
C GLU A 19 12.23 26.18 -36.41
N GLU A 20 11.92 27.45 -36.06
CA GLU A 20 11.60 27.87 -34.70
C GLU A 20 10.20 27.38 -34.30
N PHE A 21 10.12 26.53 -33.28
CA PHE A 21 8.85 26.17 -32.65
C PHE A 21 8.79 26.73 -31.24
N VAL A 22 7.58 27.11 -30.81
CA VAL A 22 7.32 27.49 -29.42
C VAL A 22 7.45 26.23 -28.57
N ALA A 23 8.42 26.19 -27.65
CA ALA A 23 8.56 25.09 -26.71
C ALA A 23 7.22 24.81 -26.02
N ASN A 24 6.88 23.53 -25.89
CA ASN A 24 5.68 23.13 -25.17
C ASN A 24 5.82 23.53 -23.71
N VAL A 25 4.86 24.33 -23.21
CA VAL A 25 4.78 24.62 -21.78
C VAL A 25 3.86 23.58 -21.17
N TYR A 26 4.38 22.81 -20.21
CA TYR A 26 3.64 21.81 -19.48
C TYR A 26 3.10 22.37 -18.17
N TYR A 27 1.94 21.85 -17.77
CA TYR A 27 1.27 22.22 -16.54
C TYR A 27 0.79 20.98 -15.80
N GLY A 28 0.94 20.98 -14.48
CA GLY A 28 0.40 19.97 -13.57
C GLY A 28 -0.64 20.56 -12.62
N VAL A 29 -1.70 19.79 -12.35
CA VAL A 29 -2.65 20.06 -11.26
C VAL A 29 -2.45 19.00 -10.20
N PHE A 30 -2.24 19.43 -8.95
CA PHE A 30 -1.91 18.55 -7.83
C PHE A 30 -2.99 18.62 -6.75
N ASP A 31 -3.23 17.51 -6.06
CA ASP A 31 -4.07 17.50 -4.88
C ASP A 31 -3.35 18.09 -3.64
N ALA A 32 -4.03 18.12 -2.50
CA ALA A 32 -3.49 18.65 -1.25
C ALA A 32 -2.26 17.87 -0.73
N ASP A 33 -2.06 16.63 -1.20
CA ASP A 33 -0.95 15.76 -0.82
C ASP A 33 0.20 15.77 -1.85
N GLY A 34 0.08 16.61 -2.89
CA GLY A 34 1.05 16.78 -3.96
C GLY A 34 0.94 15.75 -5.08
N PHE A 35 -0.10 14.91 -5.13
CA PHE A 35 -0.24 13.93 -6.21
C PHE A 35 -0.83 14.56 -7.47
N PRO A 36 -0.31 14.21 -8.66
CA PRO A 36 -0.85 14.72 -9.91
C PRO A 36 -2.26 14.19 -10.17
N THR A 37 -3.18 15.10 -10.49
CA THR A 37 -4.57 14.81 -10.84
C THR A 37 -4.87 15.06 -12.32
N ALA A 38 -4.14 15.99 -12.95
CA ALA A 38 -4.24 16.27 -14.38
C ALA A 38 -2.94 16.89 -14.90
N PHE A 39 -2.69 16.72 -16.20
CA PHE A 39 -1.61 17.37 -16.93
C PHE A 39 -2.16 18.09 -18.16
N TYR A 40 -1.58 19.24 -18.48
CA TYR A 40 -1.91 20.03 -19.66
C TYR A 40 -0.63 20.44 -20.39
N CYS A 41 -0.80 20.78 -21.66
CA CYS A 41 0.26 21.29 -22.53
C CYS A 41 -0.29 22.43 -23.37
N SER A 42 0.45 23.54 -23.48
CA SER A 42 0.01 24.76 -24.16
C SER A 42 -0.37 24.53 -25.63
N SER A 43 0.37 23.68 -26.36
CA SER A 43 0.09 23.40 -27.78
C SER A 43 -1.20 22.61 -28.01
N LEU A 44 -1.58 21.75 -27.06
CA LEU A 44 -2.79 20.92 -27.15
C LEU A 44 -4.02 21.59 -26.53
N HIS A 45 -3.83 22.29 -25.41
CA HIS A 45 -4.91 22.78 -24.57
C HIS A 45 -5.13 24.29 -24.70
N GLY A 46 -4.08 25.06 -25.02
CA GLY A 46 -4.16 26.52 -25.19
C GLY A 46 -4.89 27.21 -24.06
N ALA A 47 -5.98 27.91 -24.37
CA ALA A 47 -6.80 28.66 -23.40
C ALA A 47 -7.62 27.78 -22.44
N THR A 48 -7.58 26.45 -22.57
CA THR A 48 -8.31 25.52 -21.68
C THR A 48 -7.48 25.05 -20.49
N VAL A 49 -6.20 25.42 -20.41
CA VAL A 49 -5.37 25.17 -19.23
C VAL A 49 -5.97 25.91 -18.01
N PRO A 50 -6.19 25.23 -16.88
CA PRO A 50 -6.67 25.89 -15.66
C PRO A 50 -5.70 26.98 -15.17
N ALA A 51 -6.25 28.10 -14.71
CA ALA A 51 -5.44 29.24 -14.26
C ALA A 51 -4.63 28.97 -12.98
N ASP A 52 -5.05 27.96 -12.21
CA ASP A 52 -4.39 27.47 -11.00
C ASP A 52 -3.45 26.29 -11.26
N ALA A 53 -3.29 25.86 -12.52
CA ALA A 53 -2.33 24.84 -12.89
C ALA A 53 -0.89 25.35 -12.69
N THR A 54 -0.03 24.49 -12.16
CA THR A 54 1.37 24.80 -11.90
C THR A 54 2.19 24.51 -13.15
N ILE A 55 3.01 25.46 -13.59
CA ILE A 55 3.97 25.24 -14.68
C ILE A 55 5.03 24.25 -14.21
N ILE A 56 5.34 23.26 -15.04
CA ILE A 56 6.37 22.25 -14.81
C ILE A 56 7.25 22.13 -16.05
N THR A 57 8.51 21.70 -15.89
CA THR A 57 9.41 21.47 -17.04
C THR A 57 9.01 20.20 -17.80
N ASP A 58 9.53 20.02 -19.02
CA ASP A 58 9.35 18.77 -19.78
C ASP A 58 9.90 17.57 -19.00
N GLU A 59 11.06 17.71 -18.34
CA GLU A 59 11.63 16.66 -17.51
C GLU A 59 10.76 16.33 -16.30
N GLN A 60 10.20 17.34 -15.63
CA GLN A 60 9.30 17.13 -14.50
C GLN A 60 7.99 16.45 -14.93
N TRP A 61 7.42 16.90 -16.05
CA TRP A 61 6.26 16.25 -16.66
C TRP A 61 6.56 14.79 -17.00
N LYS A 62 7.69 14.54 -17.67
CA LYS A 62 8.15 13.21 -18.02
C LYS A 62 8.36 12.32 -16.79
N GLU A 63 8.94 12.87 -15.72
CA GLU A 63 9.16 12.15 -14.47
C GLU A 63 7.85 11.66 -13.84
N PHE A 64 6.79 12.49 -13.86
CA PHE A 64 5.47 12.07 -13.40
C PHE A 64 4.81 11.02 -14.31
N VAL A 65 4.96 11.15 -15.63
CA VAL A 65 4.38 10.21 -16.60
C VAL A 65 5.06 8.85 -16.51
N ASP A 66 6.39 8.82 -16.45
CA ASP A 66 7.17 7.58 -16.42
C ASP A 66 7.07 6.87 -15.06
N ASN A 67 6.77 7.60 -13.98
CA ASN A 67 6.71 7.08 -12.60
C ASN A 67 5.33 7.33 -11.95
N ALA A 68 4.26 7.14 -12.72
CA ALA A 68 2.89 7.41 -12.27
C ALA A 68 2.57 6.69 -10.94
N GLY A 69 2.06 7.45 -9.97
CA GLY A 69 1.75 6.96 -8.62
C GLY A 69 2.94 6.87 -7.66
N PHE A 70 4.17 7.15 -8.11
CA PHE A 70 5.40 7.13 -7.31
C PHE A 70 6.11 8.48 -7.26
N ARG A 71 5.42 9.56 -7.62
CA ARG A 71 5.93 10.93 -7.59
C ARG A 71 4.94 11.88 -6.95
N LYS A 72 5.47 12.88 -6.26
CA LYS A 72 4.72 13.99 -5.67
C LYS A 72 5.35 15.32 -6.05
N TRP A 73 4.51 16.34 -6.14
CA TRP A 73 4.92 17.73 -6.18
C TRP A 73 5.06 18.27 -4.76
N VAL A 74 6.27 18.69 -4.40
CA VAL A 74 6.56 19.28 -3.09
C VAL A 74 7.45 20.50 -3.31
N ASP A 75 6.96 21.68 -2.90
CA ASP A 75 7.71 22.94 -2.89
C ASP A 75 8.42 23.30 -4.21
N GLY A 76 7.82 22.98 -5.37
CA GLY A 76 8.40 23.29 -6.68
C GLY A 76 9.19 22.14 -7.32
N GLU A 77 9.29 21.01 -6.64
CA GLU A 77 10.09 19.86 -7.08
C GLU A 77 9.27 18.58 -7.19
N VAL A 78 9.76 17.68 -8.05
CA VAL A 78 9.24 16.33 -8.18
C VAL A 78 10.03 15.43 -7.24
N VAL A 79 9.36 14.90 -6.22
CA VAL A 79 9.97 14.01 -5.23
C VAL A 79 9.47 12.59 -5.37
N GLU A 80 10.32 11.62 -5.04
CA GLU A 80 9.93 10.22 -4.99
C GLU A 80 8.92 9.98 -3.86
N TYR A 81 7.84 9.28 -4.19
CA TYR A 81 6.89 8.76 -3.23
C TYR A 81 7.01 7.24 -3.15
N ALA A 82 7.47 6.77 -1.99
CA ALA A 82 7.43 5.36 -1.64
C ALA A 82 6.09 5.07 -0.95
N PRO A 83 5.13 4.38 -1.61
CA PRO A 83 3.90 3.97 -0.94
C PRO A 83 4.25 3.06 0.25
N PRO A 84 3.45 3.13 1.33
CA PRO A 84 3.65 2.23 2.46
C PRO A 84 3.55 0.78 1.98
N VAL A 85 4.46 -0.06 2.46
CA VAL A 85 4.45 -1.50 2.18
C VAL A 85 3.14 -2.07 2.73
N ALA A 86 2.36 -2.74 1.87
CA ALA A 86 1.15 -3.42 2.31
C ALA A 86 1.51 -4.47 3.38
N PRO A 87 0.74 -4.57 4.49
CA PRO A 87 1.02 -5.59 5.49
C PRO A 87 0.88 -6.98 4.87
N GLU A 88 1.80 -7.89 5.24
CA GLU A 88 1.73 -9.29 4.83
C GLU A 88 0.37 -9.90 5.23
N PRO A 89 -0.24 -10.74 4.36
CA PRO A 89 -1.49 -11.40 4.69
C PRO A 89 -1.28 -12.33 5.89
N ALA A 90 -2.02 -12.09 6.97
CA ALA A 90 -1.99 -12.95 8.13
C ALA A 90 -2.88 -14.19 7.89
N THR A 91 -2.35 -15.39 8.16
CA THR A 91 -3.17 -16.59 8.40
C THR A 91 -4.24 -16.27 9.45
N VAL A 92 -5.50 -16.57 9.12
CA VAL A 92 -6.64 -16.48 10.04
C VAL A 92 -7.22 -17.87 10.20
N VAL A 93 -7.40 -18.31 11.44
CA VAL A 93 -8.06 -19.57 11.79
C VAL A 93 -9.26 -19.22 12.66
N TYR A 94 -10.48 -19.47 12.19
CA TYR A 94 -11.67 -19.31 13.01
C TYR A 94 -11.70 -20.37 14.11
N SER A 95 -12.23 -20.01 15.28
CA SER A 95 -12.29 -20.94 16.41
C SER A 95 -13.07 -22.21 16.06
N VAL A 96 -14.17 -22.09 15.31
CA VAL A 96 -14.95 -23.23 14.83
C VAL A 96 -14.09 -24.18 13.99
N ASP A 97 -13.29 -23.65 13.06
CA ASP A 97 -12.42 -24.47 12.22
C ASP A 97 -11.28 -25.10 13.02
N LEU A 98 -10.66 -24.35 13.94
CA LEU A 98 -9.61 -24.86 14.81
C LEU A 98 -10.10 -26.10 15.57
N TRP A 99 -11.25 -25.99 16.22
CA TRP A 99 -11.80 -27.06 17.05
C TRP A 99 -12.38 -28.20 16.21
N SER A 100 -13.01 -27.90 15.07
CA SER A 100 -13.61 -28.93 14.20
C SER A 100 -12.58 -29.79 13.47
N ARG A 101 -11.34 -29.31 13.33
CA ARG A 101 -10.22 -30.08 12.75
C ARG A 101 -9.58 -31.04 13.74
N MET A 102 -9.75 -30.78 15.04
CA MET A 102 -9.25 -31.64 16.10
C MET A 102 -10.22 -32.78 16.36
N THR A 103 -9.68 -33.94 16.70
CA THR A 103 -10.47 -34.99 17.37
C THR A 103 -10.76 -34.58 18.82
N ASP A 104 -11.76 -35.19 19.45
CA ASP A 104 -12.06 -34.94 20.87
C ASP A 104 -10.84 -35.16 21.78
N ALA A 105 -10.00 -36.16 21.48
CA ALA A 105 -8.79 -36.44 22.24
C ALA A 105 -7.75 -35.30 22.09
N GLU A 106 -7.53 -34.81 20.87
CA GLU A 106 -6.65 -33.67 20.62
C GLU A 106 -7.17 -32.39 21.29
N ALA A 107 -8.48 -32.12 21.19
CA ALA A 107 -9.11 -30.96 21.82
C ALA A 107 -8.97 -31.01 23.35
N ASN A 108 -9.13 -32.18 23.97
CA ASN A 108 -8.92 -32.37 25.41
C ASN A 108 -7.47 -32.10 25.82
N GLN A 109 -6.48 -32.51 25.01
CA GLN A 109 -5.06 -32.24 25.28
C GLN A 109 -4.74 -30.74 25.19
N VAL A 110 -5.26 -30.05 24.17
CA VAL A 110 -5.12 -28.58 24.06
C VAL A 110 -5.78 -27.89 25.24
N GLY A 111 -6.96 -28.35 25.67
CA GLY A 111 -7.64 -27.83 26.87
C GLY A 111 -6.78 -27.93 28.13
N ALA A 112 -6.17 -29.10 28.37
CA ALA A 112 -5.28 -29.32 29.51
C ALA A 112 -4.02 -28.44 29.49
N GLU A 113 -3.42 -28.22 28.31
CA GLU A 113 -2.29 -27.28 28.17
C GLU A 113 -2.72 -25.82 28.37
N MET A 114 -3.91 -25.46 27.89
CA MET A 114 -4.47 -24.12 28.06
C MET A 114 -4.75 -23.82 29.53
N GLU A 115 -5.20 -24.80 30.32
CA GLU A 115 -5.44 -24.65 31.76
C GLU A 115 -4.21 -24.19 32.56
N GLN A 116 -3.00 -24.52 32.07
CA GLN A 116 -1.73 -24.13 32.68
C GLN A 116 -1.34 -22.68 32.36
N GLN A 117 -1.99 -22.04 31.38
CA GLN A 117 -1.68 -20.68 30.98
C GLN A 117 -2.18 -19.64 32.01
N PRO A 118 -1.53 -18.46 32.08
CA PRO A 118 -2.00 -17.37 32.92
C PRO A 118 -3.47 -17.04 32.62
N PHE A 119 -4.22 -16.63 33.66
CA PHE A 119 -5.66 -16.37 33.55
C PHE A 119 -6.03 -15.46 32.36
N ARG A 120 -5.24 -14.40 32.12
CA ARG A 120 -5.44 -13.49 30.97
C ARG A 120 -5.38 -14.23 29.63
N ILE A 121 -4.40 -15.12 29.45
CA ILE A 121 -4.21 -15.86 28.21
C ILE A 121 -5.38 -16.81 27.97
N ARG A 122 -5.78 -17.55 29.01
CA ARG A 122 -6.96 -18.44 28.95
C ARG A 122 -8.20 -17.68 28.52
N ARG A 123 -8.49 -16.53 29.14
CA ARG A 123 -9.65 -15.70 28.79
C ARG A 123 -9.60 -15.17 27.37
N ILE A 124 -8.44 -14.74 26.87
CA ILE A 124 -8.29 -14.28 25.49
C ILE A 124 -8.55 -15.44 24.53
N PHE A 125 -7.96 -16.61 24.79
CA PHE A 125 -8.13 -17.77 23.94
C PHE A 125 -9.58 -18.29 23.91
N GLU A 126 -10.20 -18.46 25.08
CA GLU A 126 -11.60 -18.92 25.22
C GLU A 126 -12.61 -18.00 24.52
N SER A 127 -12.37 -16.69 24.52
CA SER A 127 -13.29 -15.70 23.96
C SER A 127 -13.03 -15.37 22.49
N ALA A 128 -11.92 -15.84 21.93
CA ALA A 128 -11.53 -15.52 20.55
C ALA A 128 -12.48 -16.18 19.54
N GLY A 129 -13.04 -15.36 18.63
CA GLY A 129 -13.72 -15.86 17.44
C GLY A 129 -12.75 -16.33 16.34
N SER A 130 -11.52 -15.84 16.37
CA SER A 130 -10.46 -16.22 15.44
C SER A 130 -9.05 -16.01 16.03
N TYR A 131 -8.09 -16.73 15.47
CA TYR A 131 -6.67 -16.67 15.77
C TYR A 131 -5.92 -16.20 14.53
N ARG A 132 -5.06 -15.20 14.68
CA ARG A 132 -4.35 -14.58 13.55
C ARG A 132 -2.86 -14.70 13.73
N SER A 133 -2.13 -15.03 12.67
CA SER A 133 -0.66 -15.19 12.70
C SER A 133 0.13 -13.94 13.06
N ASN A 134 -0.45 -12.76 12.87
CA ASN A 134 0.13 -11.49 13.28
C ASN A 134 -0.27 -11.07 14.71
N HIS A 135 -0.96 -11.92 15.47
CA HIS A 135 -1.31 -11.66 16.86
C HIS A 135 -0.20 -12.15 17.82
N GLU A 136 0.03 -11.44 18.91
CA GLU A 136 1.11 -11.73 19.88
C GLU A 136 1.04 -13.14 20.50
N LEU A 137 -0.14 -13.77 20.52
CA LEU A 137 -0.37 -15.11 21.07
C LEU A 137 -0.31 -16.24 20.03
N TRP A 138 -0.14 -15.93 18.74
CA TRP A 138 0.02 -16.96 17.72
C TRP A 138 1.19 -17.92 17.99
N PRO A 139 2.39 -17.45 18.40
CA PRO A 139 3.51 -18.34 18.71
C PRO A 139 3.17 -19.36 19.80
N LEU A 140 2.37 -18.97 20.80
CA LEU A 140 1.92 -19.88 21.85
C LEU A 140 1.02 -20.98 21.29
N LEU A 141 0.03 -20.62 20.46
CA LEU A 141 -0.86 -21.59 19.82
C LEU A 141 -0.07 -22.57 18.92
N GLN A 142 0.86 -22.04 18.13
CA GLN A 142 1.73 -22.85 17.27
C GLN A 142 2.63 -23.79 18.10
N GLN A 143 3.19 -23.29 19.21
CA GLN A 143 4.00 -24.07 20.12
C GLN A 143 3.20 -25.22 20.76
N ILE A 144 2.00 -24.94 21.29
CA ILE A 144 1.14 -25.97 21.90
C ILE A 144 0.81 -27.05 20.86
N ALA A 145 0.32 -26.65 19.68
CA ALA A 145 -0.05 -27.61 18.64
C ALA A 145 1.15 -28.46 18.17
N THR A 146 2.32 -27.84 17.98
CA THR A 146 3.53 -28.55 17.55
C THR A 146 4.06 -29.49 18.63
N THR A 147 3.98 -29.08 19.90
CA THR A 147 4.45 -29.90 21.03
C THR A 147 3.55 -31.12 21.25
N LEU A 148 2.23 -30.95 21.12
CA LEU A 148 1.26 -32.02 21.34
C LEU A 148 1.18 -32.98 20.15
N PHE A 149 1.26 -32.47 18.92
CA PHE A 149 0.88 -33.23 17.72
C PHE A 149 1.98 -33.36 16.66
N GLY A 150 3.12 -32.69 16.85
CA GLY A 150 4.16 -32.56 15.84
C GLY A 150 3.83 -31.51 14.76
N ALA A 151 4.84 -31.14 13.98
CA ALA A 151 4.77 -30.02 13.05
C ALA A 151 3.76 -30.23 11.91
N GLU A 152 3.66 -31.45 11.38
CA GLU A 152 2.75 -31.78 10.27
C GLU A 152 1.29 -31.59 10.70
N ARG A 153 0.87 -32.26 11.77
CA ARG A 153 -0.50 -32.16 12.30
C ARG A 153 -0.83 -30.76 12.81
N ALA A 154 0.12 -30.06 13.42
CA ALA A 154 -0.05 -28.65 13.77
C ALA A 154 -0.30 -27.76 12.55
N GLY A 155 0.38 -28.04 11.43
CA GLY A 155 0.15 -27.35 10.16
C GLY A 155 -1.26 -27.55 9.60
N GLU A 156 -1.81 -28.76 9.70
CA GLU A 156 -3.20 -29.04 9.30
C GLU A 156 -4.22 -28.32 10.19
N ILE A 157 -4.03 -28.38 11.51
CA ILE A 157 -4.92 -27.74 12.49
C ILE A 157 -4.92 -26.21 12.30
N LEU A 158 -3.74 -25.61 12.12
CA LEU A 158 -3.54 -24.16 12.01
C LEU A 158 -3.56 -23.63 10.57
N ALA A 159 -3.96 -24.47 9.60
CA ALA A 159 -4.14 -24.04 8.22
C ALA A 159 -5.12 -22.86 8.13
N PRO A 160 -4.97 -21.93 7.16
CA PRO A 160 -5.93 -20.85 6.97
C PRO A 160 -7.37 -21.38 6.89
N SER A 161 -8.29 -20.74 7.60
CA SER A 161 -9.71 -20.93 7.37
C SER A 161 -10.06 -20.49 5.96
N ALA A 162 -10.95 -21.24 5.29
CA ALA A 162 -11.52 -20.76 4.05
C ALA A 162 -12.23 -19.44 4.34
N VAL A 163 -12.08 -18.45 3.44
CA VAL A 163 -12.90 -17.24 3.50
C VAL A 163 -14.35 -17.72 3.39
N ALA A 164 -15.20 -17.36 4.36
CA ALA A 164 -16.62 -17.64 4.25
C ALA A 164 -17.11 -17.07 2.90
N PRO A 165 -17.84 -17.85 2.08
CA PRO A 165 -18.35 -17.37 0.79
C PRO A 165 -19.28 -16.15 0.95
#